data_AF-A0A945YIL8-F1
#
_entry.id   AF-A0A945YIL8-F1
#
_cell.length_a   1.000
_cell.length_b   1.000
_cell.length_c   1.000
_cell.angle_alpha   90.00
_cell.angle_beta   90.00
_cell.angle_gamma   90.00
#
_symmetry.space_group_name_H-M   'P 1'
#
loop_
_entity.id
_entity.type
_entity.pdbx_description
1 polymer ?
#
loop_
_entity_poly.entity_id
_entity_poly.type
_entity_poly.pdbx_seq_one_letter_code
_entity_poly.pdbx_strand_id
1 'polypeptide(L)' 'MMTKPRLIIYVQNLLGIGHLRRAAGVSRAAVNKGFDVAFVSGGIPINELDVGGAT' A
#
# COMPACT_ATOMS: atom_id res chain seq x y z
N MET A 1 -6.18 25.73 -1.77
CA MET A 1 -6.25 24.43 -1.07
C MET A 1 -5.19 23.54 -1.70
N MET A 2 -4.17 23.10 -0.95
CA MET A 2 -3.12 22.25 -1.53
C MET A 2 -3.65 20.81 -1.59
N THR A 3 -3.80 20.27 -2.80
CA THR A 3 -4.24 18.88 -3.00
C THR A 3 -3.16 17.92 -2.52
N LYS A 4 -3.53 16.89 -1.76
CA LYS A 4 -2.59 15.82 -1.38
C LYS A 4 -2.02 15.16 -2.66
N PRO A 5 -0.70 14.95 -2.75
CA PRO A 5 -0.13 14.15 -3.84
C PRO A 5 -0.70 12.73 -3.82
N ARG A 6 -1.04 12.19 -4.99
CA ARG A 6 -1.67 10.87 -5.13
C ARG A 6 -0.64 9.82 -5.51
N LEU A 7 -0.67 8.67 -4.86
CA LEU A 7 0.23 7.54 -5.10
C LEU A 7 -0.57 6.25 -5.24
N ILE A 8 -0.34 5.51 -6.33
CA ILE A 8 -0.86 4.15 -6.50
C ILE A 8 0.28 3.18 -6.26
N ILE A 9 0.07 2.21 -5.37
CA ILE A 9 0.97 1.08 -5.17
C ILE A 9 0.22 -0.17 -5.62
N TYR A 10 0.67 -0.79 -6.70
CA TYR A 10 0.15 -2.07 -7.16
C TYR A 10 1.14 -3.20 -6.85
N VAL A 11 0.66 -4.26 -6.20
CA VAL A 11 1.46 -5.46 -5.94
C VAL A 11 0.66 -6.72 -6.26
N GLN A 12 1.16 -7.49 -7.22
CA GLN A 12 0.71 -8.86 -7.44
C GLN A 12 1.55 -9.82 -6.61
N ASN A 13 0.94 -10.62 -5.72
CA ASN A 13 1.60 -11.72 -5.03
C ASN A 13 1.02 -13.07 -5.46
N LEU A 14 1.83 -13.89 -6.14
CA LEU A 14 1.47 -15.25 -6.57
C LEU A 14 2.10 -16.32 -5.69
N LEU A 15 3.37 -16.14 -5.30
CA LEU A 15 4.10 -17.04 -4.39
C LEU A 15 4.81 -16.22 -3.31
N GLY A 16 4.41 -16.40 -2.06
CA GLY A 16 4.94 -15.67 -0.91
C GLY A 16 4.44 -14.21 -0.81
N ILE A 17 4.79 -13.55 0.30
CA ILE A 17 4.25 -12.22 0.67
C ILE A 17 5.32 -11.13 0.84
N GLY A 18 6.58 -11.40 0.48
CA GLY A 18 7.70 -10.49 0.74
C GLY A 18 7.54 -9.11 0.08
N HIS A 19 7.13 -9.08 -1.20
CA HIS A 19 6.87 -7.82 -1.91
C HIS A 19 5.68 -7.07 -1.32
N LEU A 20 4.60 -7.79 -1.01
CA LEU A 20 3.39 -7.22 -0.41
C LEU A 20 3.68 -6.56 0.94
N ARG A 21 4.43 -7.24 1.83
CA ARG A 21 4.83 -6.71 3.14
C ARG A 21 5.73 -5.48 3.03
N ARG A 22 6.70 -5.47 2.11
CA ARG A 22 7.57 -4.30 1.87
C ARG A 22 6.80 -3.13 1.32
N ALA A 23 5.94 -3.36 0.34
CA ALA A 23 5.08 -2.33 -0.24
C ALA A 23 4.15 -1.72 0.80
N ALA A 24 3.58 -2.53 1.71
CA ALA A 24 2.78 -2.03 2.82
C ALA A 24 3.59 -1.11 3.76
N GLY A 25 4.89 -1.37 3.95
CA GLY A 25 5.82 -0.46 4.61
C GLY A 25 5.95 0.89 3.89
N VAL A 26 6.11 0.87 2.57
CA VAL A 26 6.15 2.09 1.74
C VAL A 26 4.82 2.86 1.83
N SER A 27 3.68 2.15 1.79
CA SER A 27 2.34 2.72 1.93
C SER A 27 2.20 3.53 3.22
N ARG A 28 2.55 2.93 4.37
CA ARG A 28 2.53 3.61 5.67
C ARG A 28 3.42 4.87 5.68
N ALA A 29 4.62 4.77 5.13
CA ALA A 29 5.52 5.90 5.05
C ALA A 29 4.95 7.03 4.18
N ALA A 30 4.34 6.71 3.03
CA ALA A 30 3.72 7.67 2.14
C ALA A 30 2.50 8.35 2.77
N VAL A 31 1.63 7.58 3.42
CA VAL A 31 0.48 8.12 4.19
C VAL A 31 0.98 9.09 5.26
N ASN A 32 2.01 8.72 6.04
CA ASN A 32 2.60 9.58 7.06
C ASN A 32 3.25 10.87 6.49
N LYS A 33 3.60 10.88 5.20
CA LYS A 33 4.10 12.08 4.50
C LYS A 33 3.00 12.91 3.84
N GLY A 34 1.73 12.53 4.00
CA GLY A 34 0.58 13.30 3.52
C GLY A 34 0.09 12.92 2.12
N PHE A 35 0.50 11.76 1.59
CA PHE A 35 -0.02 11.27 0.32
C PHE A 35 -1.44 10.69 0.47
N ASP A 36 -2.23 10.81 -0.59
CA ASP A 36 -3.43 10.02 -0.83
C ASP A 36 -3.01 8.72 -1.53
N VAL A 37 -3.03 7.60 -0.81
CA VAL A 37 -2.48 6.32 -1.28
C VAL A 37 -3.60 5.34 -1.59
N ALA A 38 -3.60 4.80 -2.81
CA ALA A 38 -4.38 3.63 -3.18
C ALA A 38 -3.47 2.40 -3.19
N PHE A 39 -3.79 1.40 -2.37
CA PHE A 39 -3.01 0.18 -2.26
C PHE A 39 -3.76 -0.99 -2.92
N VAL A 40 -3.38 -1.31 -4.15
CA VAL A 40 -4.05 -2.35 -4.94
C VAL A 40 -3.21 -3.62 -4.88
N SER A 41 -3.77 -4.70 -4.36
CA SER A 41 -3.11 -6.00 -4.38
C SER A 41 -3.90 -7.05 -5.14
N GLY A 42 -3.22 -7.84 -5.95
CA GLY A 42 -3.76 -9.05 -6.57
C GLY A 42 -3.11 -10.30 -5.97
N GLY A 43 -3.86 -11.39 -5.90
CA GLY A 43 -3.40 -12.66 -5.31
C GLY A 43 -4.33 -13.17 -4.23
N ILE A 44 -3.82 -14.07 -3.39
CA ILE A 44 -4.57 -14.62 -2.25
C ILE A 44 -4.70 -13.52 -1.17
N PRO A 45 -5.92 -13.25 -0.64
CA PRO A 45 -6.12 -12.30 0.44
C PRO A 45 -5.29 -12.65 1.69
N ILE A 46 -4.72 -11.63 2.33
CA ILE A 46 -3.88 -11.77 3.54
C ILE A 46 -4.54 -11.01 4.69
N ASN A 47 -4.94 -11.72 5.74
CA ASN A 47 -5.72 -11.14 6.86
C ASN A 47 -4.97 -10.07 7.66
N GLU A 48 -3.63 -10.15 7.74
CA GLU A 48 -2.82 -9.30 8.63
C GLU A 48 -1.96 -8.27 7.88
N LEU A 49 -2.43 -7.79 6.72
CA LEU A 49 -1.70 -6.77 5.96
C LEU A 49 -2.10 -5.36 6.44
N ASP A 50 -1.23 -4.74 7.21
CA ASP A 50 -1.37 -3.32 7.57
C ASP A 50 -0.75 -2.42 6.49
N VAL A 51 -1.58 -1.67 5.77
CA VAL A 51 -1.20 -0.72 4.72
C VAL A 51 -1.22 0.74 5.19
N GLY A 52 -1.46 0.99 6.48
CA GLY A 52 -1.72 2.32 7.04
C GLY A 52 -3.09 2.86 6.64
N GLY A 53 -3.21 4.18 6.52
CA GLY A 53 -4.44 4.86 6.10
C GLY A 53 -4.67 4.88 4.58
N ALA A 54 -4.11 3.92 3.83
CA ALA A 54 -4.34 3.78 2.41
C ALA A 54 -5.75 3.21 2.14
N THR A 55 -6.29 3.53 0.96
CA THR A 55 -7.58 3.02 0.48
C THR A 55 -7.39 1.81 -0.42
#